data_AF-X6P5W3-F1
#
_entry.id   AF-X6P5W3-F1
#
_cell.length_a   1.000
_cell.length_b   1.000
_cell.length_c   1.000
_cell.angle_alpha   90.00
_cell.angle_beta   90.00
_cell.angle_gamma   90.00
#
_symmetry.space_group_name_H-M   'P 1'
#
loop_
_entity.id
_entity.type
_entity.pdbx_description
1 polymer ?
#
loop_
_entity_poly.entity_id
_entity_poly.type
_entity_poly.pdbx_seq_one_letter_code
_entity_poly.pdbx_strand_id
1 'polypeptide(L)'
;MYMLLFYVGLLWSKASALKEGDLIDLIQFIQDNNVSWFYDTVAKDSKLINYKYSSPNLQDSKQTQMVPHEYTFLDIATIFGNLEIVQYLLHHRIGGNPLESMYYICFNQSSFTDPWFNIPVSSLSNKEEFEDRFYSKSVLAMYLHYEVDINDRSSHKENISLITECMLQGYWEVTEMLLQNGANVYNKDKNGFDMIDWLVKAPVDKFCCCCCYHLLWSRTVLGHNAVLSQIIKFGELLKAYKVPFDVNRLSMLTKADEFALKHLEQIYSDEQSYSESVKQTSEQRVQSNRELIRQHLCDQKKKVERQIKERYQQTLSDTPRFGGKQESIRQRVLKAKICFHTIVFCFRLANVFFANNKPTIGRITDSDRREKWEAMKDAENKRLKRLESIQNEEMRQRDELRKMAAIRRTNFDIIVEEGIRDGEDSGTSKEIQGDPEASHEQGMKTQNQSEQHEDL
;
A
#
# COMPACT_ATOMS: atom_id res chain seq x y z
N MET A 1 23.13 -67.21 16.49
CA MET A 1 22.30 -66.89 15.30
C MET A 1 20.91 -66.37 15.68
N TYR A 2 20.13 -67.08 16.51
CA TYR A 2 18.80 -66.63 16.96
C TYR A 2 18.79 -65.31 17.75
N MET A 3 19.80 -65.04 18.59
CA MET A 3 19.93 -63.74 19.27
C MET A 3 20.21 -62.59 18.28
N LEU A 4 20.98 -62.84 17.21
CA LEU A 4 21.27 -61.82 16.20
C LEU A 4 20.01 -61.51 15.37
N LEU A 5 19.21 -62.52 15.04
CA LEU A 5 17.92 -62.35 14.36
C LEU A 5 16.87 -61.65 15.25
N PHE A 6 16.91 -61.87 16.57
CA PHE A 6 16.06 -61.16 17.53
C PHE A 6 16.45 -59.69 17.67
N TYR A 7 17.75 -59.37 17.71
CA TYR A 7 18.22 -57.97 17.73
C TYR A 7 18.01 -57.26 16.38
N VAL A 8 18.20 -57.94 15.25
CA VAL A 8 17.86 -57.40 13.93
C VAL A 8 16.35 -57.21 13.81
N GLY A 9 15.53 -58.13 14.35
CA GLY A 9 14.07 -57.99 14.41
C GLY A 9 13.59 -56.85 15.31
N LEU A 10 14.24 -56.60 16.45
CA LEU A 10 13.95 -55.46 17.34
C LEU A 10 14.43 -54.12 16.77
N LEU A 11 15.53 -54.12 16.01
CA LEU A 11 16.00 -52.94 15.27
C LEU A 11 15.14 -52.66 14.03
N TRP A 12 14.60 -53.70 13.38
CA TRP A 12 13.61 -53.54 12.31
C TRP A 12 12.24 -53.09 12.86
N SER A 13 11.81 -53.58 14.03
CA SER A 13 10.53 -53.18 14.62
C SER A 13 10.52 -51.76 15.19
N LYS A 14 11.70 -51.17 15.45
CA LYS A 14 11.83 -49.73 15.79
C LYS A 14 11.95 -48.83 14.56
N ALA A 15 12.18 -49.39 13.37
CA ALA A 15 12.45 -48.62 12.16
C ALA A 15 11.22 -48.42 11.25
N SER A 16 10.06 -49.02 11.56
CA SER A 16 8.96 -49.11 10.59
C SER A 16 7.57 -48.71 11.10
N ALA A 17 7.46 -48.00 12.21
CA ALA A 17 6.23 -47.29 12.56
C ALA A 17 6.59 -46.18 13.54
N LEU A 18 6.62 -44.92 13.07
CA LEU A 18 6.41 -43.81 14.00
C LEU A 18 5.05 -44.08 14.65
N LYS A 19 5.03 -44.31 15.95
CA LYS A 19 3.79 -44.58 16.68
C LYS A 19 3.04 -43.26 16.78
N GLU A 20 1.72 -43.34 16.98
CA GLU A 20 0.83 -42.21 17.28
C GLU A 20 1.43 -41.17 18.25
N GLY A 21 2.27 -41.61 19.20
CA GLY A 21 3.02 -40.74 20.11
C GLY A 21 4.01 -39.80 19.43
N ASP A 22 4.74 -40.24 18.40
CA ASP A 22 5.80 -39.44 17.76
C ASP A 22 5.23 -38.20 17.03
N LEU A 23 3.97 -38.28 16.60
CA LEU A 23 3.26 -37.21 15.93
C LEU A 23 2.62 -36.22 16.90
N ILE A 24 2.07 -36.71 18.02
CA ILE A 24 1.63 -35.84 19.11
C ILE A 24 2.83 -35.06 19.65
N ASP A 25 3.96 -35.75 19.85
CA ASP A 25 5.23 -35.13 20.23
C ASP A 25 5.66 -34.09 19.19
N LEU A 26 5.47 -34.36 17.91
CA LEU A 26 5.77 -33.43 16.81
C LEU A 26 4.88 -32.19 16.79
N ILE A 27 3.57 -32.35 16.99
CA ILE A 27 2.63 -31.23 17.06
C ILE A 27 2.92 -30.38 18.28
N GLN A 28 3.08 -30.99 19.46
CA GLN A 28 3.44 -30.30 20.70
C GLN A 28 4.77 -29.56 20.52
N PHE A 29 5.74 -30.20 19.87
CA PHE A 29 7.03 -29.61 19.56
C PHE A 29 6.93 -28.37 18.66
N ILE A 30 6.16 -28.47 17.58
CA ILE A 30 5.91 -27.36 16.67
C ILE A 30 5.28 -26.18 17.43
N GLN A 31 4.34 -26.48 18.33
CA GLN A 31 3.64 -25.49 19.16
C GLN A 31 4.54 -24.84 20.22
N ASP A 32 5.48 -25.60 20.79
CA ASP A 32 6.47 -25.10 21.77
C ASP A 32 7.51 -24.16 21.13
N ASN A 33 7.46 -23.99 19.81
CA ASN A 33 8.28 -23.06 19.03
C ASN A 33 9.79 -23.25 19.22
N ASN A 34 10.24 -24.48 19.45
CA ASN A 34 11.65 -24.77 19.67
C ASN A 34 12.41 -24.96 18.33
N VAL A 35 12.52 -23.87 17.56
CA VAL A 35 13.09 -23.85 16.21
C VAL A 35 14.54 -24.36 16.17
N SER A 36 15.32 -24.17 17.25
CA SER A 36 16.69 -24.71 17.33
C SER A 36 16.73 -26.23 17.29
N TRP A 37 15.88 -26.89 18.07
CA TRP A 37 15.80 -28.35 18.04
C TRP A 37 15.22 -28.85 16.72
N PHE A 38 14.28 -28.09 16.12
CA PHE A 38 13.69 -28.45 14.83
C PHE A 38 14.79 -28.66 13.78
N TYR A 39 15.71 -27.70 13.68
CA TYR A 39 16.84 -27.79 12.76
C TYR A 39 17.75 -28.97 13.08
N ASP A 40 18.07 -29.20 14.36
CA ASP A 40 18.91 -30.32 14.78
C ASP A 40 18.28 -31.68 14.45
N THR A 41 16.98 -31.83 14.64
CA THR A 41 16.25 -33.07 14.40
C THR A 41 16.07 -33.34 12.92
N VAL A 42 15.67 -32.33 12.15
CA VAL A 42 15.54 -32.44 10.69
C VAL A 42 16.89 -32.73 10.04
N ALA A 43 17.98 -32.16 10.56
CA ALA A 43 19.33 -32.47 10.11
C ALA A 43 19.76 -33.92 10.44
N LYS A 44 19.28 -34.47 11.56
CA LYS A 44 19.63 -35.84 12.00
C LYS A 44 18.79 -36.92 11.33
N ASP A 45 17.51 -36.66 11.06
CA ASP A 45 16.60 -37.63 10.46
C ASP A 45 15.77 -37.03 9.32
N SER A 46 16.32 -37.10 8.11
CA SER A 46 15.64 -36.63 6.90
C SER A 46 14.39 -37.45 6.54
N LYS A 47 14.16 -38.62 7.19
CA LYS A 47 12.98 -39.44 6.91
C LYS A 47 11.71 -38.83 7.48
N LEU A 48 11.81 -38.11 8.60
CA LEU A 48 10.67 -37.40 9.20
C LEU A 48 10.02 -36.44 8.20
N ILE A 49 10.86 -35.80 7.38
CA ILE A 49 10.42 -34.78 6.44
C ILE A 49 9.59 -35.36 5.28
N ASN A 50 9.93 -36.56 4.81
CA ASN A 50 9.26 -37.20 3.68
C ASN A 50 8.16 -38.17 4.12
N TYR A 51 7.93 -38.29 5.43
CA TYR A 51 6.92 -39.16 5.96
C TYR A 51 5.53 -38.53 5.79
N LYS A 52 4.58 -39.36 5.39
CA LYS A 52 3.16 -39.02 5.37
C LYS A 52 2.50 -39.58 6.61
N TYR A 53 1.95 -38.69 7.42
CA TYR A 53 1.33 -39.03 8.69
C TYR A 53 -0.16 -39.32 8.46
N SER A 54 -0.57 -40.57 8.70
CA SER A 54 -1.97 -41.01 8.56
C SER A 54 -2.73 -40.93 9.87
N SER A 55 -4.06 -40.74 9.78
CA SER A 55 -4.95 -40.63 10.94
C SER A 55 -4.93 -41.84 11.86
N PRO A 56 -4.56 -41.67 13.15
CA PRO A 56 -4.79 -42.71 14.13
C PRO A 56 -6.31 -42.80 14.41
N ASN A 57 -6.88 -44.01 14.26
CA ASN A 57 -8.21 -44.42 14.75
C ASN A 57 -9.45 -44.41 13.82
N LEU A 58 -9.31 -44.55 12.50
CA LEU A 58 -10.47 -44.91 11.66
C LEU A 58 -10.74 -46.42 11.51
N GLN A 59 -9.90 -47.30 12.09
CA GLN A 59 -10.01 -48.75 11.83
C GLN A 59 -11.07 -49.48 12.68
N ASP A 60 -11.48 -48.97 13.84
CA ASP A 60 -12.37 -49.72 14.74
C ASP A 60 -13.87 -49.42 14.57
N SER A 61 -14.23 -48.33 13.88
CA SER A 61 -15.63 -48.05 13.56
C SER A 61 -16.00 -48.70 12.22
N LYS A 62 -16.78 -49.79 12.28
CA LYS A 62 -17.21 -50.58 11.10
C LYS A 62 -18.10 -49.83 10.09
N GLN A 63 -18.20 -48.50 10.13
CA GLN A 63 -19.34 -47.81 9.52
C GLN A 63 -19.06 -46.78 8.42
N THR A 64 -17.83 -46.53 7.98
CA THR A 64 -17.64 -45.80 6.70
C THR A 64 -16.24 -45.98 6.15
N GLN A 65 -16.12 -46.37 4.88
CA GLN A 65 -14.85 -46.42 4.14
C GLN A 65 -14.34 -45.01 3.83
N MET A 66 -14.02 -44.20 4.85
CA MET A 66 -13.23 -42.99 4.62
C MET A 66 -11.77 -43.40 4.44
N VAL A 67 -11.21 -43.06 3.27
CA VAL A 67 -9.77 -43.18 3.04
C VAL A 67 -9.06 -42.24 4.01
N PRO A 68 -8.12 -42.73 4.85
CA PRO A 68 -7.41 -41.88 5.78
C PRO A 68 -6.69 -40.77 5.01
N HIS A 69 -6.89 -39.51 5.43
CA HIS A 69 -6.09 -38.42 4.90
C HIS A 69 -4.67 -38.55 5.45
N GLU A 70 -3.71 -38.36 4.57
CA GLU A 70 -2.29 -38.34 4.87
C GLU A 70 -1.82 -36.90 4.89
N TYR A 71 -1.21 -36.49 6.00
CA TYR A 71 -0.64 -35.15 6.15
C TYR A 71 0.88 -35.24 6.00
N THR A 72 1.45 -34.34 5.22
CA THR A 72 2.88 -34.12 5.15
C THR A 72 3.31 -33.22 6.31
N PHE A 73 4.63 -33.13 6.54
CA PHE A 73 5.16 -32.31 7.61
C PHE A 73 4.90 -30.80 7.38
N LEU A 74 4.90 -30.36 6.12
CA LEU A 74 4.55 -29.00 5.72
C LEU A 74 3.05 -28.72 5.92
N ASP A 75 2.18 -29.71 5.74
CA ASP A 75 0.75 -29.58 6.05
C ASP A 75 0.56 -29.33 7.55
N ILE A 76 1.18 -30.16 8.39
CA ILE A 76 1.12 -30.03 9.85
C ILE A 76 1.69 -28.68 10.30
N ALA A 77 2.85 -28.27 9.76
CA ALA A 77 3.43 -26.97 10.05
C ALA A 77 2.55 -25.81 9.56
N THR A 78 1.85 -25.96 8.44
CA THR A 78 0.91 -24.94 7.94
C THR A 78 -0.29 -24.81 8.87
N ILE A 79 -0.84 -25.93 9.38
CA ILE A 79 -2.00 -25.93 10.28
C ILE A 79 -1.63 -25.42 11.68
N PHE A 80 -0.50 -25.86 12.23
CA PHE A 80 -0.19 -25.71 13.66
C PHE A 80 1.06 -24.90 13.97
N GLY A 81 1.87 -24.59 12.96
CA GLY A 81 3.26 -24.24 13.16
C GLY A 81 3.62 -22.78 13.29
N ASN A 82 4.89 -22.56 13.62
CA ASN A 82 5.47 -21.23 13.56
C ASN A 82 5.82 -20.91 12.11
N LEU A 83 5.63 -19.63 11.74
CA LEU A 83 6.07 -19.08 10.45
C LEU A 83 7.53 -19.43 10.11
N GLU A 84 8.44 -19.46 11.08
CA GLU A 84 9.85 -19.82 10.89
C GLU A 84 10.03 -21.27 10.42
N ILE A 85 9.21 -22.20 10.93
CA ILE A 85 9.24 -23.62 10.51
C ILE A 85 8.69 -23.73 9.09
N VAL A 86 7.54 -23.11 8.80
CA VAL A 86 6.97 -23.08 7.45
C VAL A 86 7.98 -22.47 6.46
N GLN A 87 8.62 -21.37 6.84
CA GLN A 87 9.62 -20.68 6.03
C GLN A 87 10.80 -21.58 5.72
N TYR A 88 11.31 -22.28 6.73
CA TYR A 88 12.42 -23.21 6.56
C TYR A 88 12.05 -24.35 5.61
N LEU A 89 10.87 -24.96 5.78
CA LEU A 89 10.40 -26.05 4.94
C LEU A 89 10.22 -25.61 3.48
N LEU A 90 9.62 -24.45 3.25
CA LEU A 90 9.47 -23.86 1.92
C LEU A 90 10.82 -23.51 1.28
N HIS A 91 11.74 -22.91 2.05
CA HIS A 91 13.08 -22.54 1.57
C HIS A 91 13.85 -23.75 1.04
N HIS A 92 13.80 -24.85 1.79
CA HIS A 92 14.52 -26.07 1.45
C HIS A 92 13.74 -26.99 0.51
N ARG A 93 12.47 -26.66 0.20
CA ARG A 93 11.55 -27.48 -0.61
C ARG A 93 11.43 -28.90 -0.08
N ILE A 94 11.26 -29.00 1.24
CA ILE A 94 11.13 -30.27 1.96
C ILE A 94 9.83 -30.25 2.76
N GLY A 95 9.36 -31.43 3.16
CA GLY A 95 8.27 -31.55 4.13
C GLY A 95 6.91 -31.77 3.51
N GLY A 96 6.77 -31.61 2.20
CA GLY A 96 5.50 -31.75 1.51
C GLY A 96 5.51 -31.02 0.17
N ASN A 97 4.37 -31.02 -0.50
CA ASN A 97 4.14 -30.23 -1.71
C ASN A 97 3.53 -28.89 -1.30
N PRO A 98 4.20 -27.74 -1.52
CA PRO A 98 3.66 -26.44 -1.16
C PRO A 98 2.28 -26.13 -1.76
N LEU A 99 1.99 -26.64 -2.97
CA LEU A 99 0.68 -26.43 -3.61
C LEU A 99 -0.45 -27.14 -2.85
N GLU A 100 -0.18 -28.33 -2.31
CA GLU A 100 -1.13 -29.07 -1.46
C GLU A 100 -1.22 -28.40 -0.09
N SER A 101 -0.08 -28.08 0.51
CA SER A 101 0.00 -27.55 1.86
C SER A 101 -0.69 -26.18 2.01
N MET A 102 -0.67 -25.35 0.97
CA MET A 102 -1.30 -24.03 0.97
C MET A 102 -2.81 -24.08 1.22
N TYR A 103 -3.51 -25.17 0.87
CA TYR A 103 -4.94 -25.31 1.15
C TYR A 103 -5.25 -25.45 2.64
N TYR A 104 -4.26 -25.84 3.46
CA TYR A 104 -4.42 -25.91 4.91
C TYR A 104 -4.30 -24.55 5.61
N ILE A 105 -4.01 -23.46 4.89
CA ILE A 105 -4.03 -22.09 5.47
C ILE A 105 -5.43 -21.72 5.97
N CYS A 106 -6.45 -22.22 5.29
CA CYS A 106 -7.87 -21.97 5.59
C CYS A 106 -8.49 -23.17 6.32
N PHE A 107 -7.66 -23.97 7.01
CA PHE A 107 -8.12 -25.16 7.73
C PHE A 107 -8.95 -24.77 8.96
N ASN A 108 -10.25 -25.06 8.91
CA ASN A 108 -11.12 -24.89 10.05
C ASN A 108 -11.21 -26.19 10.87
N GLN A 109 -10.63 -26.18 12.07
CA GLN A 109 -10.68 -27.32 13.00
C GLN A 109 -12.12 -27.75 13.33
N SER A 110 -13.09 -26.83 13.36
CA SER A 110 -14.49 -27.18 13.68
C SER A 110 -15.20 -27.94 12.55
N SER A 111 -14.68 -27.86 11.31
CA SER A 111 -15.29 -28.50 10.14
C SER A 111 -14.98 -29.99 10.04
N PHE A 112 -13.95 -30.47 10.75
CA PHE A 112 -13.55 -31.87 10.72
C PHE A 112 -13.95 -32.57 12.02
N THR A 113 -14.79 -33.60 11.89
CA THR A 113 -14.96 -34.63 12.92
C THR A 113 -13.76 -35.60 12.97
N ASP A 114 -12.64 -35.25 12.33
CA ASP A 114 -11.46 -36.11 12.23
C ASP A 114 -10.83 -36.26 13.63
N PRO A 115 -10.71 -37.50 14.15
CA PRO A 115 -10.22 -37.76 15.51
C PRO A 115 -8.90 -37.08 15.88
N TRP A 116 -8.03 -36.76 14.91
CA TRP A 116 -6.81 -35.97 15.14
C TRP A 116 -7.05 -34.67 15.90
N PHE A 117 -8.10 -33.95 15.53
CA PHE A 117 -8.34 -32.61 16.06
C PHE A 117 -9.25 -32.66 17.30
N ASN A 118 -9.70 -33.87 17.67
CA ASN A 118 -10.32 -34.17 18.95
C ASN A 118 -9.30 -34.55 20.04
N ILE A 119 -7.99 -34.50 19.75
CA ILE A 119 -6.99 -34.49 20.83
C ILE A 119 -7.41 -33.37 21.77
N PRO A 120 -7.71 -33.67 23.06
CA PRO A 120 -8.12 -32.66 24.00
C PRO A 120 -6.94 -31.72 24.13
N VAL A 121 -6.98 -30.62 23.39
CA VAL A 121 -6.06 -29.50 23.55
C VAL A 121 -6.46 -28.72 24.80
N SER A 122 -6.80 -29.44 25.86
CA SER A 122 -7.08 -28.93 27.20
C SER A 122 -5.83 -28.32 27.84
N SER A 123 -4.64 -28.47 27.23
CA SER A 123 -3.45 -27.66 27.52
C SER A 123 -3.40 -26.31 26.77
N LEU A 124 -4.22 -26.09 25.72
CA LEU A 124 -4.44 -24.80 25.07
C LEU A 124 -5.53 -23.96 25.77
N SER A 125 -5.95 -24.34 26.99
CA SER A 125 -7.10 -23.78 27.73
C SER A 125 -7.05 -22.27 28.05
N ASN A 126 -6.02 -21.55 27.60
CA ASN A 126 -5.90 -20.10 27.75
C ASN A 126 -5.89 -19.33 26.42
N LYS A 127 -6.05 -20.00 25.26
CA LYS A 127 -6.25 -19.32 23.97
C LYS A 127 -7.68 -19.57 23.49
N GLU A 128 -8.59 -18.69 23.89
CA GLU A 128 -9.70 -18.35 23.00
C GLU A 128 -9.08 -18.00 21.63
N GLU A 129 -9.58 -18.61 20.56
CA GLU A 129 -9.25 -18.31 19.14
C GLU A 129 -7.90 -18.85 18.61
N PHE A 130 -7.85 -20.14 18.28
CA PHE A 130 -6.84 -20.68 17.33
C PHE A 130 -7.14 -20.28 15.87
N GLU A 131 -8.25 -19.58 15.59
CA GLU A 131 -8.43 -18.84 14.34
C GLU A 131 -7.58 -17.56 14.34
N ASP A 132 -6.26 -17.71 14.42
CA ASP A 132 -5.37 -16.59 14.24
C ASP A 132 -5.36 -16.20 12.75
N ARG A 133 -6.32 -15.37 12.36
CA ARG A 133 -6.43 -14.83 10.99
C ARG A 133 -5.15 -14.12 10.56
N PHE A 134 -4.39 -13.56 11.51
CA PHE A 134 -3.08 -12.96 11.21
C PHE A 134 -2.05 -14.01 10.86
N TYR A 135 -2.09 -15.17 11.51
CA TYR A 135 -1.25 -16.31 11.16
C TYR A 135 -1.54 -16.81 9.75
N SER A 136 -2.80 -17.13 9.40
CA SER A 136 -3.15 -17.59 8.04
C SER A 136 -2.72 -16.58 6.95
N LYS A 137 -2.90 -15.29 7.20
CA LYS A 137 -2.45 -14.22 6.28
C LYS A 137 -0.92 -14.19 6.14
N SER A 138 -0.20 -14.35 7.24
CA SER A 138 1.27 -14.35 7.25
C SER A 138 1.84 -15.59 6.55
N VAL A 139 1.21 -16.75 6.76
CA VAL A 139 1.54 -17.98 6.04
C VAL A 139 1.30 -17.79 4.55
N LEU A 140 0.14 -17.27 4.12
CA LEU A 140 -0.11 -17.00 2.70
C LEU A 140 0.93 -16.05 2.09
N ALA A 141 1.30 -14.98 2.81
CA ALA A 141 2.35 -14.06 2.36
C ALA A 141 3.67 -14.78 2.08
N MET A 142 3.98 -15.81 2.86
CA MET A 142 5.16 -16.64 2.71
C MET A 142 5.06 -17.57 1.49
N TYR A 143 3.94 -18.25 1.29
CA TYR A 143 3.70 -19.05 0.08
C TYR A 143 3.84 -18.20 -1.19
N LEU A 144 3.29 -16.98 -1.17
CA LEU A 144 3.44 -16.00 -2.25
C LEU A 144 4.90 -15.58 -2.47
N HIS A 145 5.65 -15.34 -1.38
CA HIS A 145 7.07 -14.99 -1.46
C HIS A 145 7.91 -16.09 -2.13
N TYR A 146 7.56 -17.36 -1.91
CA TYR A 146 8.19 -18.51 -2.55
C TYR A 146 7.59 -18.88 -3.92
N GLU A 147 6.83 -17.96 -4.53
CA GLU A 147 6.24 -18.10 -5.88
C GLU A 147 5.34 -19.34 -6.04
N VAL A 148 4.66 -19.76 -4.96
CA VAL A 148 3.69 -20.85 -5.04
C VAL A 148 2.45 -20.36 -5.79
N ASP A 149 2.02 -21.12 -6.81
CA ASP A 149 0.91 -20.73 -7.69
C ASP A 149 -0.44 -20.79 -6.96
N ILE A 150 -0.99 -19.63 -6.62
CA ILE A 150 -2.30 -19.47 -5.97
C ILE A 150 -3.49 -19.91 -6.82
N ASN A 151 -3.27 -20.10 -8.13
CA ASN A 151 -4.28 -20.55 -9.08
C ASN A 151 -4.18 -22.03 -9.41
N ASP A 152 -3.20 -22.75 -8.83
CA ASP A 152 -3.19 -24.20 -8.94
C ASP A 152 -4.38 -24.79 -8.18
N ARG A 153 -4.91 -25.88 -8.75
CA ARG A 153 -6.08 -26.59 -8.24
C ARG A 153 -5.90 -28.09 -8.29
N SER A 154 -4.79 -28.53 -8.90
CA SER A 154 -4.47 -29.94 -9.09
C SER A 154 -4.32 -30.67 -7.75
N SER A 155 -3.87 -29.93 -6.74
CA SER A 155 -3.70 -30.37 -5.37
C SER A 155 -5.01 -30.58 -4.60
N HIS A 156 -6.08 -29.87 -4.94
CA HIS A 156 -7.35 -30.03 -4.24
C HIS A 156 -8.16 -31.19 -4.83
N LYS A 157 -8.66 -32.10 -3.98
CA LYS A 157 -9.41 -33.30 -4.43
C LYS A 157 -10.58 -32.97 -5.36
N GLU A 158 -11.29 -31.87 -5.12
CA GLU A 158 -12.42 -31.42 -5.94
C GLU A 158 -12.07 -30.35 -6.99
N ASN A 159 -10.78 -30.07 -7.21
CA ASN A 159 -10.29 -29.02 -8.13
C ASN A 159 -10.84 -27.62 -7.79
N ILE A 160 -11.22 -27.41 -6.53
CA ILE A 160 -11.68 -26.14 -5.96
C ILE A 160 -10.47 -25.23 -5.85
N SER A 161 -10.62 -23.97 -6.24
CA SER A 161 -9.53 -22.99 -6.12
C SER A 161 -9.31 -22.56 -4.68
N LEU A 162 -8.07 -22.22 -4.32
CA LEU A 162 -7.75 -21.76 -2.96
C LEU A 162 -8.63 -20.57 -2.53
N ILE A 163 -8.88 -19.62 -3.44
CA ILE A 163 -9.75 -18.47 -3.15
C ILE A 163 -11.20 -18.91 -2.88
N THR A 164 -11.71 -19.91 -3.59
CA THR A 164 -13.03 -20.48 -3.30
C THR A 164 -13.06 -21.15 -1.94
N GLU A 165 -12.03 -21.92 -1.58
CA GLU A 165 -11.94 -22.60 -0.29
C GLU A 165 -11.91 -21.58 0.85
N CYS A 166 -10.99 -20.61 0.81
CA CYS A 166 -10.89 -19.59 1.86
C CYS A 166 -12.16 -18.75 1.99
N MET A 167 -12.85 -18.46 0.88
CA MET A 167 -14.14 -17.76 0.90
C MET A 167 -15.23 -18.61 1.58
N LEU A 168 -15.35 -19.89 1.22
CA LEU A 168 -16.32 -20.81 1.82
C LEU A 168 -16.05 -21.03 3.32
N GLN A 169 -14.78 -20.99 3.72
CA GLN A 169 -14.34 -21.10 5.10
C GLN A 169 -14.41 -19.77 5.87
N GLY A 170 -14.75 -18.65 5.22
CA GLY A 170 -14.89 -17.34 5.88
C GLY A 170 -13.57 -16.62 6.21
N TYR A 171 -12.45 -17.02 5.60
CA TYR A 171 -11.15 -16.37 5.76
C TYR A 171 -11.05 -15.13 4.86
N TRP A 172 -11.77 -14.07 5.21
CA TRP A 172 -11.94 -12.86 4.37
C TRP A 172 -10.64 -12.11 4.12
N GLU A 173 -9.81 -11.97 5.13
CA GLU A 173 -8.54 -11.25 5.05
C GLU A 173 -7.54 -11.99 4.15
N VAL A 174 -7.60 -13.33 4.15
CA VAL A 174 -6.82 -14.20 3.24
C VAL A 174 -7.40 -14.11 1.83
N THR A 175 -8.73 -14.15 1.69
CA THR A 175 -9.44 -14.02 0.41
C THR A 175 -9.15 -12.68 -0.27
N GLU A 176 -9.16 -11.59 0.49
CA GLU A 176 -8.76 -10.27 0.01
C GLU A 176 -7.30 -10.28 -0.46
N MET A 177 -6.39 -10.87 0.32
CA MET A 177 -4.98 -10.98 -0.07
C MET A 177 -4.79 -11.81 -1.35
N LEU A 178 -5.56 -12.87 -1.54
CA LEU A 178 -5.56 -13.66 -2.78
C LEU A 178 -6.03 -12.81 -3.99
N LEU A 179 -7.10 -12.03 -3.83
CA LEU A 179 -7.58 -11.11 -4.88
C LEU A 179 -6.52 -10.06 -5.24
N GLN A 180 -5.86 -9.46 -4.24
CA GLN A 180 -4.77 -8.51 -4.44
C GLN A 180 -3.61 -9.09 -5.26
N ASN A 181 -3.36 -10.39 -5.11
CA ASN A 181 -2.29 -11.12 -5.80
C ASN A 181 -2.76 -11.79 -7.11
N GLY A 182 -3.96 -11.46 -7.61
CA GLY A 182 -4.42 -11.91 -8.92
C GLY A 182 -4.99 -13.34 -8.93
N ALA A 183 -5.57 -13.81 -7.82
CA ALA A 183 -6.32 -15.06 -7.80
C ALA A 183 -7.49 -15.03 -8.80
N ASN A 184 -7.64 -16.10 -9.57
CA ASN A 184 -8.65 -16.25 -10.60
C ASN A 184 -9.97 -16.74 -10.00
N VAL A 185 -10.90 -15.81 -9.84
CA VAL A 185 -12.25 -16.05 -9.33
C VAL A 185 -13.14 -16.92 -10.23
N TYR A 186 -12.76 -17.10 -11.50
CA TYR A 186 -13.52 -17.87 -12.51
C TYR A 186 -13.04 -19.30 -12.67
N ASN A 187 -12.11 -19.73 -11.82
CA ASN A 187 -11.65 -21.11 -11.81
C ASN A 187 -12.81 -22.04 -11.42
N LYS A 188 -13.24 -22.86 -12.38
CA LYS A 188 -14.34 -23.81 -12.19
C LYS A 188 -13.86 -25.12 -11.62
N ASP A 189 -14.45 -25.55 -10.52
CA ASP A 189 -14.20 -26.84 -9.88
C ASP A 189 -14.63 -28.05 -10.75
N LYS A 190 -14.55 -29.27 -10.21
CA LYS A 190 -15.01 -30.48 -10.92
C LYS A 190 -16.50 -30.48 -11.29
N ASN A 191 -17.31 -29.71 -10.57
CA ASN A 191 -18.74 -29.57 -10.85
C ASN A 191 -19.04 -28.44 -11.85
N GLY A 192 -18.01 -27.74 -12.32
CA GLY A 192 -18.16 -26.60 -13.21
C GLY A 192 -18.55 -25.31 -12.49
N PHE A 193 -18.47 -25.27 -11.16
CA PHE A 193 -18.78 -24.09 -10.34
C PHE A 193 -17.51 -23.30 -10.07
N ASP A 194 -17.54 -22.01 -10.38
CA ASP A 194 -16.53 -21.08 -9.89
C ASP A 194 -16.90 -20.52 -8.51
N MET A 195 -16.03 -19.64 -7.99
CA MET A 195 -16.23 -19.03 -6.68
C MET A 195 -17.56 -18.25 -6.58
N ILE A 196 -17.98 -17.59 -7.66
CA ILE A 196 -19.24 -16.83 -7.67
C ILE A 196 -20.42 -17.79 -7.69
N ASP A 197 -20.34 -18.87 -8.47
CA ASP A 197 -21.37 -19.91 -8.45
C ASP A 197 -21.52 -20.50 -7.04
N TRP A 198 -20.41 -20.76 -6.34
CA TRP A 198 -20.42 -21.22 -4.95
C TRP A 198 -21.01 -20.19 -3.99
N LEU A 199 -20.74 -18.90 -4.16
CA LEU A 199 -21.34 -17.85 -3.33
C LEU A 199 -22.87 -17.85 -3.39
N VAL A 200 -23.44 -18.11 -4.57
CA VAL A 200 -24.90 -18.15 -4.72
C VAL A 200 -25.50 -19.49 -4.35
N LYS A 201 -24.80 -20.59 -4.68
CA LYS A 201 -25.32 -21.95 -4.49
C LYS A 201 -25.08 -22.54 -3.11
N ALA A 202 -23.99 -22.14 -2.44
CA ALA A 202 -23.68 -22.69 -1.14
C ALA A 202 -24.86 -22.34 -0.23
N PRO A 203 -25.58 -23.36 0.27
CA PRO A 203 -26.71 -23.10 1.13
C PRO A 203 -26.19 -22.34 2.36
N VAL A 204 -27.02 -21.46 2.92
CA VAL A 204 -26.66 -20.56 4.03
C VAL A 204 -26.01 -21.33 5.19
N ASP A 205 -26.37 -22.60 5.35
CA ASP A 205 -25.78 -23.55 6.31
C ASP A 205 -24.29 -23.85 6.04
N LYS A 206 -23.84 -23.98 4.78
CA LYS A 206 -22.41 -24.11 4.45
C LYS A 206 -21.60 -22.86 4.77
N PHE A 207 -22.16 -21.68 4.56
CA PHE A 207 -21.54 -20.42 5.02
C PHE A 207 -21.55 -20.28 6.54
N CYS A 208 -22.59 -20.81 7.20
CA CYS A 208 -22.71 -20.79 8.66
C CYS A 208 -21.76 -21.76 9.37
N CYS A 209 -21.43 -22.93 8.81
CA CYS A 209 -20.58 -23.91 9.48
C CYS A 209 -19.18 -23.35 9.81
N CYS A 210 -18.68 -22.40 9.03
CA CYS A 210 -17.33 -21.87 9.20
C CYS A 210 -17.29 -20.56 10.01
N CYS A 211 -18.35 -19.74 9.98
CA CYS A 211 -18.41 -18.49 10.75
C CYS A 211 -19.12 -18.60 12.12
N CYS A 212 -19.90 -19.67 12.38
CA CYS A 212 -20.92 -19.63 13.44
C CYS A 212 -20.85 -20.77 14.47
N TYR A 213 -19.82 -21.62 14.51
CA TYR A 213 -19.77 -22.67 15.55
C TYR A 213 -19.77 -22.07 16.98
N HIS A 214 -19.30 -20.84 17.17
CA HIS A 214 -19.39 -20.12 18.45
C HIS A 214 -20.64 -19.23 18.64
N LEU A 215 -21.37 -18.87 17.57
CA LEU A 215 -22.51 -17.94 17.64
C LEU A 215 -23.87 -18.59 17.31
N LEU A 216 -24.12 -19.74 17.91
CA LEU A 216 -25.44 -20.36 18.07
C LEU A 216 -25.82 -21.44 17.05
N TRP A 217 -26.03 -22.62 17.64
CA TRP A 217 -27.01 -23.64 17.28
C TRP A 217 -28.47 -23.13 17.42
N SER A 218 -28.72 -21.89 17.05
CA SER A 218 -30.05 -21.32 17.05
C SER A 218 -30.33 -20.86 15.63
N ARG A 219 -31.38 -21.43 15.02
CA ARG A 219 -32.02 -20.92 13.80
C ARG A 219 -32.67 -19.54 14.05
N THR A 220 -32.00 -18.66 14.76
CA THR A 220 -32.48 -17.31 15.05
C THR A 220 -32.09 -16.41 13.89
N VAL A 221 -32.90 -15.36 13.72
CA VAL A 221 -32.75 -14.29 12.73
C VAL A 221 -31.32 -13.70 12.70
N LEU A 222 -30.53 -13.86 13.76
CA LEU A 222 -29.16 -13.39 13.87
C LEU A 222 -28.19 -14.08 12.89
N GLY A 223 -28.36 -15.39 12.63
CA GLY A 223 -27.48 -16.12 11.70
C GLY A 223 -27.64 -15.67 10.24
N HIS A 224 -28.88 -15.36 9.83
CA HIS A 224 -29.15 -14.85 8.48
C HIS A 224 -28.51 -13.47 8.26
N ASN A 225 -28.58 -12.57 9.26
CA ASN A 225 -27.97 -11.25 9.16
C ASN A 225 -26.44 -11.31 9.09
N ALA A 226 -25.81 -12.25 9.80
CA ALA A 226 -24.37 -12.47 9.72
C ALA A 226 -23.95 -12.93 8.30
N VAL A 227 -24.64 -13.92 7.73
CA VAL A 227 -24.35 -14.40 6.37
C VAL A 227 -24.58 -13.29 5.34
N LEU A 228 -25.67 -12.54 5.45
CA LEU A 228 -25.92 -11.41 4.56
C LEU A 228 -24.81 -10.35 4.66
N SER A 229 -24.37 -10.02 5.88
CA SER A 229 -23.26 -9.09 6.08
C SER A 229 -21.96 -9.58 5.42
N GLN A 230 -21.70 -10.89 5.44
CA GLN A 230 -20.54 -11.46 4.75
C GLN A 230 -20.67 -11.39 3.23
N ILE A 231 -21.86 -11.72 2.68
CA ILE A 231 -22.13 -11.60 1.25
C ILE A 231 -21.96 -10.15 0.79
N ILE A 232 -22.44 -9.18 1.57
CA ILE A 232 -22.28 -7.74 1.29
C ILE A 232 -20.80 -7.35 1.28
N LYS A 233 -20.05 -7.68 2.34
CA LYS A 233 -18.60 -7.42 2.40
C LYS A 233 -17.85 -8.03 1.22
N PHE A 234 -18.24 -9.23 0.82
CA PHE A 234 -17.62 -9.90 -0.31
C PHE A 234 -17.97 -9.23 -1.64
N GLY A 235 -19.23 -8.81 -1.82
CA GLY A 235 -19.64 -8.00 -2.97
C GLY A 235 -18.85 -6.69 -3.06
N GLU A 236 -18.63 -6.02 -1.93
CA GLU A 236 -17.78 -4.82 -1.83
C GLU A 236 -16.31 -5.12 -2.21
N LEU A 237 -15.77 -6.27 -1.78
CA LEU A 237 -14.42 -6.71 -2.18
C LEU A 237 -14.34 -6.94 -3.69
N LEU A 238 -15.25 -7.72 -4.28
CA LEU A 238 -15.26 -7.97 -5.72
C LEU A 238 -15.32 -6.67 -6.53
N LYS A 239 -16.13 -5.72 -6.05
CA LYS A 239 -16.25 -4.37 -6.62
C LYS A 239 -14.93 -3.59 -6.50
N ALA A 240 -14.29 -3.60 -5.33
CA ALA A 240 -13.01 -2.92 -5.12
C ALA A 240 -11.91 -3.41 -6.08
N TYR A 241 -11.88 -4.72 -6.35
CA TYR A 241 -10.92 -5.35 -7.28
C TYR A 241 -11.39 -5.38 -8.74
N LYS A 242 -12.52 -4.72 -9.07
CA LYS A 242 -13.10 -4.65 -10.43
C LYS A 242 -13.31 -6.01 -11.08
N VAL A 243 -13.66 -7.02 -10.28
CA VAL A 243 -13.97 -8.35 -10.79
C VAL A 243 -15.32 -8.27 -11.52
N PRO A 244 -15.38 -8.46 -12.86
CA PRO A 244 -16.63 -8.37 -13.58
C PRO A 244 -17.54 -9.54 -13.17
N PHE A 245 -18.61 -9.27 -12.44
CA PHE A 245 -19.63 -10.28 -12.19
C PHE A 245 -20.91 -9.90 -12.94
N ASP A 246 -21.45 -10.87 -13.66
CA ASP A 246 -22.67 -10.68 -14.42
C ASP A 246 -23.86 -10.75 -13.46
N VAL A 247 -24.56 -9.64 -13.27
CA VAL A 247 -25.78 -9.58 -12.45
C VAL A 247 -26.84 -10.54 -12.99
N ASN A 248 -26.85 -10.82 -14.30
CA ASN A 248 -27.74 -11.84 -14.88
C ASN A 248 -27.35 -13.25 -14.45
N ARG A 249 -26.07 -13.50 -14.19
CA ARG A 249 -25.61 -14.79 -13.64
C ARG A 249 -26.07 -14.96 -12.21
N LEU A 250 -26.07 -13.89 -11.40
CA LEU A 250 -26.67 -13.89 -10.06
C LEU A 250 -28.18 -14.16 -10.13
N SER A 251 -28.91 -13.51 -11.05
CA SER A 251 -30.35 -13.69 -11.18
C SER A 251 -30.77 -15.06 -11.73
N MET A 252 -29.91 -15.72 -12.53
CA MET A 252 -30.14 -17.08 -13.03
C MET A 252 -29.91 -18.18 -11.99
N LEU A 253 -29.06 -17.94 -11.00
CA LEU A 253 -28.71 -18.93 -9.97
C LEU A 253 -29.78 -19.03 -8.86
N THR A 254 -30.70 -18.07 -8.79
CA THR A 254 -31.69 -17.90 -7.72
C THR A 254 -33.11 -18.30 -8.17
N LYS A 255 -33.47 -19.57 -7.92
CA LYS A 255 -34.81 -19.86 -7.38
C LYS A 255 -34.85 -19.69 -5.84
N ALA A 256 -33.74 -19.27 -5.23
CA ALA A 256 -33.58 -19.08 -3.80
C ALA A 256 -33.34 -17.60 -3.46
N ASP A 257 -34.24 -17.06 -2.65
CA ASP A 257 -34.19 -15.80 -1.90
C ASP A 257 -34.13 -14.45 -2.67
N GLU A 258 -35.33 -13.91 -2.96
CA GLU A 258 -35.57 -12.57 -3.53
C GLU A 258 -34.88 -11.43 -2.74
N PHE A 259 -34.62 -11.65 -1.45
CA PHE A 259 -34.05 -10.66 -0.54
C PHE A 259 -32.57 -10.37 -0.80
N ALA A 260 -31.75 -11.39 -1.05
CA ALA A 260 -30.32 -11.23 -1.33
C ALA A 260 -30.09 -10.53 -2.69
N LEU A 261 -30.95 -10.82 -3.68
CA LEU A 261 -30.97 -10.15 -4.98
C LEU A 261 -31.22 -8.66 -4.84
N LYS A 262 -32.29 -8.26 -4.11
CA LYS A 262 -32.58 -6.83 -3.89
C LYS A 262 -31.42 -6.08 -3.26
N HIS A 263 -30.68 -6.69 -2.32
CA HIS A 263 -29.52 -6.05 -1.70
C HIS A 263 -28.32 -5.93 -2.66
N LEU A 264 -27.99 -6.98 -3.41
CA LEU A 264 -26.90 -6.92 -4.39
C LEU A 264 -27.22 -5.98 -5.55
N GLU A 265 -28.46 -5.98 -6.05
CA GLU A 265 -28.96 -5.03 -7.04
C GLU A 265 -28.94 -3.58 -6.53
N GLN A 266 -29.27 -3.37 -5.25
CA GLN A 266 -29.20 -2.05 -4.63
C GLN A 266 -27.75 -1.54 -4.52
N ILE A 267 -26.81 -2.37 -4.06
CA ILE A 267 -25.36 -2.04 -4.00
C ILE A 267 -24.82 -1.65 -5.38
N TYR A 268 -25.31 -2.31 -6.44
CA TYR A 268 -24.89 -2.04 -7.82
C TYR A 268 -25.60 -0.82 -8.43
N SER A 269 -26.89 -0.63 -8.15
CA SER A 269 -27.67 0.52 -8.61
C SER A 269 -27.19 1.82 -7.97
N ASP A 270 -26.81 1.77 -6.69
CA ASP A 270 -26.18 2.87 -5.97
C ASP A 270 -24.84 3.27 -6.60
N GLU A 271 -24.14 2.36 -7.30
CA GLU A 271 -22.92 2.67 -8.04
C GLU A 271 -23.18 3.42 -9.35
N GLN A 272 -24.21 3.04 -10.10
CA GLN A 272 -24.58 3.79 -11.31
C GLN A 272 -25.00 5.21 -10.93
N SER A 273 -25.80 5.34 -9.87
CA SER A 273 -26.22 6.63 -9.29
C SER A 273 -25.05 7.44 -8.69
N TYR A 274 -24.13 6.78 -7.97
CA TYR A 274 -22.95 7.43 -7.38
C TYR A 274 -21.92 7.83 -8.43
N SER A 275 -21.67 6.98 -9.42
CA SER A 275 -20.81 7.27 -10.59
C SER A 275 -21.35 8.48 -11.37
N GLU A 276 -22.65 8.53 -11.63
CA GLU A 276 -23.28 9.64 -12.33
C GLU A 276 -23.29 10.93 -11.48
N SER A 277 -23.58 10.85 -10.18
CA SER A 277 -23.55 12.01 -9.29
C SER A 277 -22.16 12.54 -8.99
N VAL A 278 -21.13 11.68 -8.87
CA VAL A 278 -19.72 12.08 -8.73
C VAL A 278 -19.22 12.69 -10.04
N LYS A 279 -19.60 12.13 -11.19
CA LYS A 279 -19.28 12.72 -12.50
C LYS A 279 -19.92 14.10 -12.64
N GLN A 280 -21.20 14.24 -12.29
CA GLN A 280 -21.92 15.51 -12.31
C GLN A 280 -21.35 16.54 -11.33
N THR A 281 -20.96 16.11 -10.11
CA THR A 281 -20.34 16.98 -9.09
C THR A 281 -18.93 17.41 -9.51
N SER A 282 -18.16 16.51 -10.12
CA SER A 282 -16.82 16.82 -10.65
C SER A 282 -16.89 17.80 -11.83
N GLU A 283 -17.86 17.63 -12.73
CA GLU A 283 -18.10 18.55 -13.84
C GLU A 283 -18.58 19.91 -13.35
N GLN A 284 -19.45 19.96 -12.35
CA GLN A 284 -19.87 21.21 -11.68
C GLN A 284 -18.70 21.92 -11.00
N ARG A 285 -17.82 21.19 -10.29
CA ARG A 285 -16.61 21.76 -9.68
C ARG A 285 -15.63 22.29 -10.72
N VAL A 286 -15.41 21.54 -11.82
CA VAL A 286 -14.57 21.99 -12.94
C VAL A 286 -15.16 23.25 -13.58
N GLN A 287 -16.48 23.31 -13.75
CA GLN A 287 -17.15 24.47 -14.32
C GLN A 287 -17.09 25.69 -13.37
N SER A 288 -17.29 25.49 -12.07
CA SER A 288 -17.15 26.54 -11.05
C SER A 288 -15.71 27.09 -11.01
N ASN A 289 -14.71 26.21 -11.01
CA ASN A 289 -13.31 26.61 -11.04
C ASN A 289 -12.94 27.36 -12.34
N ARG A 290 -13.47 26.93 -13.49
CA ARG A 290 -13.30 27.66 -14.76
C ARG A 290 -13.84 29.07 -14.69
N GLU A 291 -15.00 29.26 -14.07
CA GLU A 291 -15.61 30.58 -13.94
C GLU A 291 -14.84 31.48 -12.96
N LEU A 292 -14.36 30.92 -11.84
CA LEU A 292 -13.49 31.62 -10.90
C LEU A 292 -12.19 32.10 -11.58
N ILE A 293 -11.56 31.24 -12.38
CA ILE A 293 -10.36 31.58 -13.16
C ILE A 293 -10.67 32.68 -14.18
N ARG A 294 -11.79 32.60 -14.89
CA ARG A 294 -12.21 33.65 -15.83
C ARG A 294 -12.42 34.98 -15.14
N GLN A 295 -13.07 34.97 -13.98
CA GLN A 295 -13.31 36.19 -13.20
C GLN A 295 -11.99 36.79 -12.71
N HIS A 296 -11.08 35.97 -12.17
CA HIS A 296 -9.75 36.41 -11.75
C HIS A 296 -8.95 37.03 -12.91
N LEU A 297 -8.95 36.39 -14.08
CA LEU A 297 -8.29 36.92 -15.28
C LEU A 297 -8.92 38.24 -15.75
N CYS A 298 -10.24 38.38 -15.64
CA CYS A 298 -10.95 39.63 -15.96
C CYS A 298 -10.53 40.76 -15.01
N ASP A 299 -10.41 40.47 -13.72
CA ASP A 299 -10.01 41.45 -12.71
C ASP A 299 -8.54 41.86 -12.85
N GLN A 300 -7.64 40.90 -13.13
CA GLN A 300 -6.24 41.18 -13.45
C GLN A 300 -6.11 42.05 -14.69
N LYS A 301 -6.89 41.75 -15.75
CA LYS A 301 -6.92 42.59 -16.96
C LYS A 301 -7.33 44.04 -16.63
N LYS A 302 -8.42 44.23 -15.88
CA LYS A 302 -8.87 45.58 -15.45
C LYS A 302 -7.83 46.30 -14.59
N LYS A 303 -7.08 45.58 -13.76
CA LYS A 303 -6.01 46.14 -12.92
C LYS A 303 -4.84 46.64 -13.79
N VAL A 304 -4.41 45.83 -14.75
CA VAL A 304 -3.35 46.20 -15.70
C VAL A 304 -3.77 47.39 -16.56
N GLU A 305 -5.01 47.41 -17.05
CA GLU A 305 -5.55 48.55 -17.81
C GLU A 305 -5.55 49.86 -17.00
N ARG A 306 -5.91 49.80 -15.71
CA ARG A 306 -5.81 50.95 -14.80
C ARG A 306 -4.36 51.43 -14.63
N GLN A 307 -3.43 50.52 -14.35
CA GLN A 307 -2.01 50.85 -14.17
C GLN A 307 -1.40 51.47 -15.44
N ILE A 308 -1.77 50.97 -16.64
CA ILE A 308 -1.33 51.56 -17.91
C ILE A 308 -1.89 52.98 -18.06
N LYS A 309 -3.16 53.20 -17.72
CA LYS A 309 -3.80 54.52 -17.82
C LYS A 309 -3.18 55.53 -16.85
N GLU A 310 -2.91 55.12 -15.61
CA GLU A 310 -2.25 55.94 -14.58
C GLU A 310 -0.82 56.31 -15.02
N ARG A 311 -0.01 55.33 -15.44
CA ARG A 311 1.35 55.60 -15.96
C ARG A 311 1.33 56.52 -17.19
N TYR A 312 0.35 56.35 -18.07
CA TYR A 312 0.20 57.23 -19.23
C TYR A 312 -0.12 58.66 -18.82
N GLN A 313 -1.02 58.87 -17.86
CA GLN A 313 -1.33 60.20 -17.32
C GLN A 313 -0.14 60.84 -16.60
N GLN A 314 0.60 60.07 -15.81
CA GLN A 314 1.80 60.53 -15.13
C GLN A 314 2.91 60.92 -16.13
N THR A 315 3.10 60.13 -17.19
CA THR A 315 4.05 60.48 -18.25
C THR A 315 3.65 61.77 -18.97
N LEU A 316 2.35 62.01 -19.14
CA LEU A 316 1.80 63.25 -19.73
C LEU A 316 2.02 64.47 -18.83
N SER A 317 1.87 64.34 -17.50
CA SER A 317 2.12 65.44 -16.55
C SER A 317 3.60 65.78 -16.42
N ASP A 318 4.47 64.77 -16.50
CA ASP A 318 5.90 64.93 -16.23
C ASP A 318 6.70 65.40 -17.46
N THR A 319 6.09 65.40 -18.66
CA THR A 319 6.72 65.98 -19.85
C THR A 319 6.63 67.51 -19.87
N PRO A 320 7.76 68.25 -19.69
CA PRO A 320 7.76 69.70 -19.86
C PRO A 320 7.36 70.09 -21.29
N ARG A 321 6.60 71.18 -21.42
CA ARG A 321 6.14 71.76 -22.70
C ARG A 321 7.33 72.28 -23.53
N PHE A 322 8.14 71.40 -24.08
CA PHE A 322 9.11 71.75 -25.12
C PHE A 322 8.44 71.57 -26.49
N GLY A 323 8.07 72.69 -27.10
CA GLY A 323 7.57 72.74 -28.48
C GLY A 323 8.64 72.18 -29.42
N GLY A 324 8.39 71.00 -30.00
CA GLY A 324 9.23 70.42 -31.05
C GLY A 324 9.36 68.90 -31.05
N LYS A 325 9.13 68.19 -29.93
CA LYS A 325 9.34 66.73 -29.83
C LYS A 325 8.08 65.88 -29.55
N GLN A 326 6.89 66.45 -29.74
CA GLN A 326 5.62 65.76 -29.44
C GLN A 326 5.35 64.53 -30.33
N GLU A 327 5.84 64.54 -31.57
CA GLU A 327 5.62 63.46 -32.54
C GLU A 327 6.40 62.18 -32.17
N SER A 328 7.61 62.34 -31.60
CA SER A 328 8.45 61.20 -31.18
C SER A 328 7.84 60.42 -30.01
N ILE A 329 7.14 61.13 -29.11
CA ILE A 329 6.50 60.50 -27.94
C ILE A 329 5.22 59.77 -28.38
N ARG A 330 4.43 60.37 -29.27
CA ARG A 330 3.26 59.71 -29.88
C ARG A 330 3.64 58.41 -30.59
N GLN A 331 4.73 58.39 -31.34
CA GLN A 331 5.20 57.16 -31.99
C GLN A 331 5.68 56.09 -31.01
N ARG A 332 6.35 56.46 -29.90
CA ARG A 332 6.76 55.50 -28.87
C ARG A 332 5.55 54.88 -28.15
N VAL A 333 4.53 55.69 -27.84
CA VAL A 333 3.27 55.21 -27.25
C VAL A 333 2.51 54.30 -28.22
N LEU A 334 2.49 54.62 -29.51
CA LEU A 334 1.85 53.79 -30.52
C LEU A 334 2.55 52.44 -30.68
N LYS A 335 3.89 52.40 -30.71
CA LYS A 335 4.67 51.15 -30.74
C LYS A 335 4.42 50.27 -29.51
N ALA A 336 4.34 50.88 -28.32
CA ALA A 336 4.03 50.15 -27.09
C ALA A 336 2.61 49.55 -27.11
N LYS A 337 1.61 50.29 -27.62
CA LYS A 337 0.24 49.78 -27.82
C LYS A 337 0.19 48.59 -28.78
N ILE A 338 0.92 48.67 -29.89
CA ILE A 338 0.99 47.58 -30.88
C ILE A 338 1.61 46.33 -30.25
N CYS A 339 2.75 46.45 -29.55
CA CYS A 339 3.40 45.30 -28.89
C CYS A 339 2.47 44.63 -27.86
N PHE A 340 1.75 45.41 -27.07
CA PHE A 340 0.80 44.88 -26.09
C PHE A 340 -0.34 44.10 -26.75
N HIS A 341 -0.93 44.64 -27.83
CA HIS A 341 -1.98 43.93 -28.57
C HIS A 341 -1.48 42.64 -29.23
N THR A 342 -0.24 42.61 -29.73
CA THR A 342 0.38 41.40 -30.28
C THR A 342 0.55 40.31 -29.21
N ILE A 343 1.01 40.66 -28.01
CA ILE A 343 1.18 39.70 -26.90
C ILE A 343 -0.18 39.10 -26.48
N VAL A 344 -1.22 39.94 -26.35
CA VAL A 344 -2.57 39.49 -26.01
C VAL A 344 -3.16 38.59 -27.11
N PHE A 345 -2.87 38.88 -28.38
CA PHE A 345 -3.30 38.06 -29.52
C PHE A 345 -2.62 36.68 -29.52
N CYS A 346 -1.30 36.61 -29.28
CA CYS A 346 -0.56 35.35 -29.16
C CYS A 346 -1.09 34.48 -28.02
N PHE A 347 -1.43 35.05 -26.86
CA PHE A 347 -2.04 34.32 -25.75
C PHE A 347 -3.42 33.74 -26.09
N ARG A 348 -4.23 34.48 -26.87
CA ARG A 348 -5.53 33.98 -27.34
C ARG A 348 -5.38 32.83 -28.34
N LEU A 349 -4.42 32.91 -29.26
CA LEU A 349 -4.11 31.83 -30.20
C LEU A 349 -3.64 30.56 -29.49
N ALA A 350 -2.75 30.68 -28.50
CA ALA A 350 -2.31 29.54 -27.71
C ALA A 350 -3.48 28.84 -27.01
N ASN A 351 -4.37 29.60 -26.37
CA ASN A 351 -5.55 29.02 -25.70
C ASN A 351 -6.53 28.34 -26.67
N VAL A 352 -6.71 28.87 -27.89
CA VAL A 352 -7.53 28.22 -28.93
C VAL A 352 -6.86 26.93 -29.43
N PHE A 353 -5.54 26.94 -29.58
CA PHE A 353 -4.77 25.76 -30.00
C PHE A 353 -4.83 24.62 -28.97
N PHE A 354 -4.80 24.95 -27.68
CA PHE A 354 -4.95 23.95 -26.61
C PHE A 354 -6.40 23.50 -26.36
N ALA A 355 -7.39 24.34 -26.64
CA ALA A 355 -8.81 23.99 -26.48
C ALA A 355 -9.37 23.11 -27.61
N ASN A 356 -8.82 23.23 -28.84
CA ASN A 356 -9.34 22.53 -30.02
C ASN A 356 -8.66 21.19 -30.32
N ASN A 357 -7.55 20.86 -29.67
CA ASN A 357 -6.95 19.53 -29.77
C ASN A 357 -7.65 18.55 -28.84
N LYS A 358 -8.86 18.09 -29.22
CA LYS A 358 -9.37 16.81 -28.73
C LYS A 358 -8.48 15.72 -29.33
N PRO A 359 -7.84 14.84 -28.53
CA PRO A 359 -7.07 13.75 -29.10
C PRO A 359 -8.02 12.85 -29.88
N THR A 360 -7.77 12.72 -31.18
CA THR A 360 -8.37 11.69 -32.03
C THR A 360 -8.09 10.34 -31.38
N ILE A 361 -9.14 9.64 -30.99
CA ILE A 361 -9.08 8.30 -30.41
C ILE A 361 -8.69 7.34 -31.53
N GLY A 362 -7.39 7.27 -31.84
CA GLY A 362 -6.81 6.05 -32.34
C GLY A 362 -6.88 5.01 -31.22
N ARG A 363 -7.13 3.73 -31.55
CA ARG A 363 -7.07 2.61 -30.59
C ARG A 363 -5.66 2.56 -29.99
N ILE A 364 -5.46 3.28 -28.90
CA ILE A 364 -4.33 3.10 -28.00
C ILE A 364 -4.58 1.76 -27.33
N THR A 365 -3.70 0.80 -27.58
CA THR A 365 -3.79 -0.52 -26.94
C THR A 365 -3.53 -0.38 -25.44
N ASP A 366 -4.03 -1.30 -24.61
CA ASP A 366 -3.75 -1.25 -23.17
C ASP A 366 -2.25 -1.35 -22.86
N SER A 367 -1.45 -1.92 -23.79
CA SER A 367 0.01 -1.90 -23.75
C SER A 367 0.58 -0.49 -23.82
N ASP A 368 0.12 0.32 -24.77
CA ASP A 368 0.59 1.71 -24.95
C ASP A 368 0.21 2.60 -23.75
N ARG A 369 -0.94 2.32 -23.11
CA ARG A 369 -1.36 3.01 -21.88
C ARG A 369 -0.45 2.65 -20.71
N ARG A 370 -0.10 1.37 -20.58
CA ARG A 370 0.80 0.88 -19.53
C ARG A 370 2.21 1.44 -19.70
N GLU A 371 2.75 1.45 -20.92
CA GLU A 371 4.07 2.02 -21.20
C GLU A 371 4.12 3.53 -20.89
N LYS A 372 3.09 4.28 -21.31
CA LYS A 372 3.00 5.71 -21.02
C LYS A 372 2.82 6.01 -19.53
N TRP A 373 2.11 5.15 -18.81
CA TRP A 373 1.96 5.25 -17.36
C TRP A 373 3.28 5.01 -16.63
N GLU A 374 4.03 3.97 -17.00
CA GLU A 374 5.35 3.69 -16.41
C GLU A 374 6.35 4.80 -16.73
N ALA A 375 6.34 5.35 -17.95
CA ALA A 375 7.17 6.50 -18.31
C ALA A 375 6.83 7.76 -17.48
N MET A 376 5.55 8.00 -17.20
CA MET A 376 5.13 9.09 -16.32
C MET A 376 5.56 8.86 -14.86
N LYS A 377 5.46 7.63 -14.37
CA LYS A 377 5.88 7.25 -13.01
C LYS A 377 7.39 7.42 -12.84
N ASP A 378 8.18 7.01 -13.83
CA ASP A 378 9.64 7.20 -13.80
C ASP A 378 10.02 8.68 -13.88
N ALA A 379 9.34 9.47 -14.72
CA ALA A 379 9.57 10.91 -14.80
C ALA A 379 9.26 11.63 -13.47
N GLU A 380 8.18 11.25 -12.78
CA GLU A 380 7.82 11.83 -11.49
C GLU A 380 8.79 11.39 -10.39
N ASN A 381 9.22 10.12 -10.37
CA ASN A 381 10.26 9.66 -9.45
C ASN A 381 11.58 10.41 -9.66
N LYS A 382 11.97 10.66 -10.90
CA LYS A 382 13.16 11.46 -11.23
C LYS A 382 13.02 12.91 -10.78
N ARG A 383 11.82 13.48 -10.87
CA ARG A 383 11.51 14.83 -10.37
C ARG A 383 11.58 14.88 -8.84
N LEU A 384 11.03 13.90 -8.14
CA LEU A 384 11.08 13.80 -6.68
C LEU A 384 12.51 13.69 -6.16
N LYS A 385 13.34 12.84 -6.78
CA LYS A 385 14.78 12.74 -6.44
C LYS A 385 15.54 14.07 -6.63
N ARG A 386 15.17 14.86 -7.64
CA ARG A 386 15.75 16.20 -7.85
C ARG A 386 15.33 17.17 -6.76
N LEU A 387 14.06 17.14 -6.34
CA LEU A 387 13.56 17.99 -5.26
C LEU A 387 14.21 17.64 -3.92
N GLU A 388 14.37 16.36 -3.62
CA GLU A 388 15.09 15.88 -2.43
C GLU A 388 16.55 16.34 -2.43
N SER A 389 17.24 16.27 -3.59
CA SER A 389 18.58 16.82 -3.75
C SER A 389 18.65 18.32 -3.51
N ILE A 390 17.68 19.10 -4.01
CA ILE A 390 17.61 20.55 -3.79
C ILE A 390 17.39 20.85 -2.30
N GLN A 391 16.48 20.12 -1.64
CA GLN A 391 16.18 20.32 -0.23
C GLN A 391 17.39 20.00 0.67
N ASN A 392 18.15 18.94 0.34
CA ASN A 392 19.37 18.59 1.06
C ASN A 392 20.46 19.67 0.89
N GLU A 393 20.57 20.26 -0.30
CA GLU A 393 21.50 21.36 -0.55
C GLU A 393 21.09 22.65 0.20
N GLU A 394 19.80 22.98 0.22
CA GLU A 394 19.30 24.11 1.02
C GLU A 394 19.57 23.91 2.53
N MET A 395 19.42 22.68 3.03
CA MET A 395 19.71 22.35 4.43
C MET A 395 21.21 22.54 4.73
N ARG A 396 22.07 22.07 3.83
CA ARG A 396 23.52 22.26 3.93
C ARG A 396 23.92 23.73 3.92
N GLN A 397 23.34 24.54 3.04
CA GLN A 397 23.59 25.99 3.00
C GLN A 397 23.13 26.71 4.27
N ARG A 398 22.01 26.30 4.86
CA ARG A 398 21.55 26.85 6.15
C ARG A 398 22.50 26.52 7.29
N ASP A 399 23.06 25.31 7.32
CA ASP A 399 24.01 24.92 8.36
C ASP A 399 25.35 25.65 8.20
N GLU A 400 25.82 25.89 6.97
CA GLU A 400 26.99 26.73 6.73
C GLU A 400 26.76 28.19 7.16
N LEU A 401 25.59 28.77 6.87
CA LEU A 401 25.22 30.10 7.36
C LEU A 401 25.18 30.17 8.89
N ARG A 402 24.70 29.12 9.56
CA ARG A 402 24.71 29.02 11.03
C ARG A 402 26.14 28.98 11.59
N LYS A 403 27.04 28.22 10.96
CA LYS A 403 28.46 28.18 11.34
C LYS A 403 29.12 29.55 11.18
N MET A 404 28.89 30.23 10.05
CA MET A 404 29.43 31.58 9.83
C MET A 404 28.89 32.60 10.84
N ALA A 405 27.60 32.51 11.19
CA ALA A 405 27.00 33.37 12.21
C ALA A 405 27.59 33.12 13.61
N ALA A 406 27.89 31.85 13.95
CA ALA A 406 28.57 31.51 15.20
C ALA A 406 29.99 32.09 15.26
N ILE A 407 30.77 31.96 14.18
CA ILE A 407 32.13 32.53 14.09
C ILE A 407 32.10 34.06 14.22
N ARG A 408 31.12 34.73 13.61
CA ARG A 408 30.97 36.19 13.75
C ARG A 408 30.65 36.60 15.18
N ARG A 409 29.84 35.83 15.90
CA ARG A 409 29.55 36.10 17.32
C ARG A 409 30.81 35.95 18.18
N THR A 410 31.55 34.86 18.02
CA THR A 410 32.79 34.65 18.79
C THR A 410 33.82 35.74 18.50
N ASN A 411 33.98 36.18 17.25
CA ASN A 411 34.89 37.27 16.92
C ASN A 411 34.42 38.61 17.51
N PHE A 412 33.11 38.85 17.57
CA PHE A 412 32.57 40.05 18.19
C PHE A 412 32.82 40.07 19.70
N ASP A 413 32.63 38.94 20.37
CA ASP A 413 32.88 38.80 21.81
C ASP A 413 34.37 39.03 22.13
N ILE A 414 35.29 38.52 21.30
CA ILE A 414 36.74 38.76 21.44
C ILE A 414 37.08 40.26 21.31
N ILE A 415 36.53 40.95 20.30
CA ILE A 415 36.79 42.38 20.10
C ILE A 415 36.26 43.22 21.28
N VAL A 416 35.11 42.84 21.84
CA VAL A 416 34.54 43.51 23.02
C VAL A 416 35.43 43.29 24.25
N GLU A 417 35.95 42.08 24.47
CA GLU A 417 36.87 41.80 25.58
C GLU A 417 38.22 42.53 25.43
N GLU A 418 38.79 42.61 24.23
CA GLU A 418 40.03 43.36 23.99
C GLU A 418 39.82 44.88 24.13
N GLY A 419 38.71 45.42 23.64
CA GLY A 419 38.38 46.85 23.76
C GLY A 419 38.13 47.32 25.20
N ILE A 420 37.66 46.43 26.09
CA ILE A 420 37.51 46.74 27.52
C ILE A 420 38.86 46.72 28.23
N ARG A 421 39.79 45.86 27.79
CA ARG A 421 41.09 45.67 28.45
C ARG A 421 42.05 46.83 28.22
N ASP A 422 41.96 47.53 27.09
CA ASP A 422 42.77 48.71 26.80
C ASP A 422 42.21 50.01 27.43
N GLY A 423 41.01 49.96 28.03
CA GLY A 423 40.35 51.11 28.65
C GLY A 423 40.64 51.32 30.14
N GLU A 424 41.26 50.37 30.83
CA GLU A 424 41.45 50.42 32.30
C GLU A 424 42.80 50.94 32.77
N ASP A 425 43.76 51.26 31.88
CA ASP A 425 45.14 51.62 32.29
C ASP A 425 45.56 53.08 31.99
N SER A 426 44.62 54.00 31.78
CA SER A 426 44.93 55.45 31.74
C SER A 426 44.16 56.24 32.77
N GLY A 427 44.27 55.84 34.04
CA GLY A 427 43.98 56.67 35.19
C GLY A 427 45.13 57.62 35.51
N THR A 428 45.22 58.75 34.79
CA THR A 428 45.79 59.98 35.39
C THR A 428 44.88 61.16 35.12
N SER A 429 44.18 61.54 36.17
CA SER A 429 43.31 62.68 36.33
C SER A 429 43.98 63.98 35.88
N LYS A 430 43.26 64.79 35.08
CA LYS A 430 43.33 66.24 35.17
C LYS A 430 42.03 66.88 34.70
N GLU A 431 41.30 67.33 35.70
CA GLU A 431 40.15 68.24 35.67
C GLU A 431 40.57 69.56 34.99
N ILE A 432 39.98 69.89 33.83
CA ILE A 432 40.00 71.26 33.28
C ILE A 432 38.63 71.54 32.67
N GLN A 433 37.90 72.44 33.32
CA GLN A 433 36.76 73.19 32.77
C GLN A 433 37.22 74.03 31.58
N GLY A 434 36.49 73.96 30.47
CA GLY A 434 36.69 74.82 29.31
C GLY A 434 35.50 74.75 28.37
N ASP A 435 34.78 75.86 28.30
CA ASP A 435 33.60 76.14 27.48
C ASP A 435 33.94 76.25 25.96
N PRO A 436 32.95 76.49 25.07
CA PRO A 436 32.91 75.96 23.70
C PRO A 436 33.58 76.88 22.67
N GLU A 437 34.04 76.31 21.55
CA GLU A 437 33.80 76.84 20.18
C GLU A 437 34.51 76.04 19.08
N ALA A 438 33.80 75.94 17.95
CA ALA A 438 34.28 75.96 16.56
C ALA A 438 35.18 74.85 15.97
N SER A 439 34.62 74.30 14.88
CA SER A 439 35.22 74.19 13.54
C SER A 439 35.98 72.92 13.12
N HIS A 440 35.60 72.48 11.89
CA HIS A 440 36.43 71.86 10.84
C HIS A 440 37.01 70.46 11.12
N GLU A 441 37.26 69.58 10.16
CA GLU A 441 37.02 69.39 8.73
C GLU A 441 37.66 68.01 8.43
N GLN A 442 37.24 67.31 7.37
CA GLN A 442 37.99 66.22 6.70
C GLN A 442 38.12 64.90 7.51
N GLY A 443 37.99 63.70 6.94
CA GLY A 443 38.06 63.26 5.56
C GLY A 443 38.85 61.94 5.52
N MET A 444 38.17 60.80 5.44
CA MET A 444 38.77 59.52 5.02
C MET A 444 37.74 58.80 4.15
N LYS A 445 37.80 58.97 2.82
CA LYS A 445 38.55 58.12 1.88
C LYS A 445 38.31 56.63 2.09
N THR A 446 37.17 56.19 1.54
CA THR A 446 37.00 54.86 0.98
C THR A 446 37.95 54.68 -0.19
N GLN A 447 38.86 53.71 -0.09
CA GLN A 447 39.65 53.24 -1.21
C GLN A 447 39.32 51.77 -1.45
N ASN A 448 38.62 51.54 -2.57
CA ASN A 448 38.52 50.27 -3.27
C ASN A 448 39.91 49.67 -3.48
N GLN A 449 40.08 48.39 -3.15
CA GLN A 449 40.83 47.46 -3.98
C GLN A 449 40.07 46.14 -4.08
N SER A 450 39.47 45.99 -5.25
CA SER A 450 39.20 44.75 -5.98
C SER A 450 40.48 43.97 -6.26
N GLU A 451 40.29 42.73 -6.74
CA GLU A 451 41.28 41.73 -7.24
C GLU A 451 41.68 40.68 -6.19
N GLN A 452 41.73 39.38 -6.45
CA GLN A 452 41.60 38.52 -7.63
C GLN A 452 41.49 37.06 -7.09
N HIS A 453 41.03 36.13 -7.95
CA HIS A 453 41.03 34.65 -7.87
C HIS A 453 39.61 34.17 -8.23
N GLU A 454 39.27 33.83 -9.48
CA GLU A 454 39.87 32.86 -10.42
C GLU A 454 40.02 31.44 -9.85
N ASP A 455 39.07 30.60 -10.30
CA ASP A 455 39.09 29.17 -10.62
C ASP A 455 39.50 28.13 -9.57
N LEU A 456 38.48 27.42 -9.05
CA LEU A 456 38.30 25.96 -9.14
C LEU A 456 36.86 25.54 -8.83
#